data_AF-A0A520HMA0-F1
#
_entry.id   AF-A0A520HMA0-F1
#
_cell.length_a   1.000
_cell.length_b   1.000
_cell.length_c   1.000
_cell.angle_alpha   90.00
_cell.angle_beta   90.00
_cell.angle_gamma   90.00
#
_symmetry.space_group_name_H-M   'P 1'
#
loop_
_entity.id
_entity.type
_entity.pdbx_description
1 polymer ?
#
loop_
_entity_poly.entity_id
_entity_poly.type
_entity_poly.pdbx_seq_one_letter_code
_entity_poly.pdbx_strand_id
1 'polypeptide(L)'
;YDAADVNQAVQFLSRVVKENNLPPKVLVVHRFTQGMIKNYKNIKLDPNVQIVMDMDGWGPPVLKKDSYHDYIQKEPVQYTGFKLFYDNDFRKPGSRIMTPAEVLALDPKPMYIQYQ
;
A
#
# COMPACT_ATOMS: atom_id res chain seq x y z
N TYR A 1 -3.95 6.94 -11.53
CA TYR A 1 -2.56 6.71 -11.93
C TYR A 1 -2.45 5.38 -12.65
N ASP A 2 -1.35 5.17 -13.34
CA ASP A 2 -1.00 3.97 -14.07
C ASP A 2 0.38 3.45 -13.62
N ALA A 3 0.79 2.27 -14.07
CA ALA A 3 2.12 1.74 -13.82
C ALA A 3 3.24 2.70 -14.29
N ALA A 4 3.00 3.48 -15.34
CA ALA A 4 3.94 4.49 -15.81
C ALA A 4 4.25 5.55 -14.74
N ASP A 5 3.24 6.02 -14.00
CA ASP A 5 3.41 7.02 -12.94
C ASP A 5 4.22 6.44 -11.78
N VAL A 6 3.93 5.19 -11.38
CA VAL A 6 4.69 4.48 -10.34
C VAL A 6 6.15 4.30 -10.77
N ASN A 7 6.37 3.89 -12.03
CA ASN A 7 7.71 3.71 -12.58
C ASN A 7 8.48 5.03 -12.63
N GLN A 8 7.83 6.16 -12.91
CA GLN A 8 8.46 7.47 -12.86
C GLN A 8 8.91 7.82 -11.43
N ALA A 9 8.10 7.53 -10.42
CA ALA A 9 8.47 7.72 -9.02
C ALA A 9 9.64 6.80 -8.59
N VAL A 10 9.63 5.54 -9.02
CA VAL A 10 10.73 4.59 -8.82
C VAL A 10 12.03 5.11 -9.44
N GLN A 11 11.99 5.57 -10.69
CA GLN A 11 13.16 6.12 -11.36
C GLN A 11 13.68 7.38 -10.68
N PHE A 12 12.79 8.27 -10.25
CA PHE A 12 13.15 9.46 -9.49
C PHE A 12 13.90 9.08 -8.21
N LEU A 13 13.34 8.19 -7.37
CA LEU A 13 13.97 7.75 -6.14
C LEU A 13 15.28 7.00 -6.39
N SER A 14 15.35 6.15 -7.41
CA SER A 14 16.56 5.41 -7.80
C SER A 14 17.70 6.36 -8.17
N ARG A 15 17.42 7.46 -8.89
CA ARG A 15 18.42 8.51 -9.16
C ARG A 15 18.88 9.20 -7.89
N VAL A 16 17.95 9.65 -7.04
CA VAL A 16 18.29 10.29 -5.76
C VAL A 16 19.18 9.38 -4.91
N VAL A 17 18.86 8.08 -4.83
CA VAL A 17 19.66 7.09 -4.11
C VAL A 17 21.08 7.00 -4.67
N LYS A 18 21.23 6.89 -5.99
CA LYS A 18 22.55 6.76 -6.65
C LYS A 18 23.38 8.03 -6.56
N GLU A 19 22.79 9.19 -6.86
CA GLU A 19 23.49 10.48 -6.88
C GLU A 19 24.00 10.90 -5.50
N ASN A 20 23.31 10.48 -4.44
CA ASN A 20 23.64 10.86 -3.06
C ASN A 20 24.25 9.71 -2.25
N ASN A 21 24.57 8.57 -2.88
CA ASN A 21 25.09 7.36 -2.22
C ASN A 21 24.28 6.96 -0.98
N LEU A 22 22.95 6.98 -1.10
CA LEU A 22 22.04 6.64 -0.01
C LEU A 22 21.76 5.13 0.01
N PRO A 23 21.30 4.57 1.13
CA PRO A 23 20.70 3.24 1.10
C PRO A 23 19.40 3.24 0.28
N PRO A 24 18.89 2.06 -0.12
CA PRO A 24 17.58 1.93 -0.78
C PRO A 24 16.45 2.64 -0.04
N LYS A 25 15.39 2.99 -0.77
CA LYS A 25 14.24 3.76 -0.25
C LYS A 25 12.94 3.00 -0.43
N VAL A 26 11.99 3.23 0.48
CA VAL A 26 10.64 2.68 0.36
C VAL A 26 9.75 3.68 -0.37
N LEU A 27 9.09 3.24 -1.44
CA LEU A 27 8.01 3.94 -2.09
C LEU A 27 6.68 3.37 -1.60
N VAL A 28 5.93 4.14 -0.81
CA VAL A 28 4.59 3.78 -0.37
C VAL A 28 3.58 4.30 -1.40
N VAL A 29 2.85 3.40 -2.03
CA VAL A 29 1.82 3.71 -3.03
C VAL A 29 0.45 3.45 -2.41
N HIS A 30 -0.23 4.52 -2.01
CA HIS A 30 -1.58 4.45 -1.46
C HIS A 30 -2.59 4.03 -2.53
N ARG A 31 -3.37 3.00 -2.22
CA ARG A 31 -4.44 2.49 -3.05
C ARG A 31 -5.73 2.41 -2.24
N PHE A 32 -6.63 3.36 -2.48
CA PHE A 32 -7.95 3.40 -1.84
C PHE A 32 -9.00 2.61 -2.63
N THR A 33 -8.92 2.61 -3.96
CA THR A 33 -9.81 1.84 -4.84
C THR A 33 -9.00 1.04 -5.86
N GLN A 34 -9.58 -0.05 -6.38
CA GLN A 34 -8.91 -0.90 -7.38
C GLN A 34 -8.41 -0.09 -8.59
N GLY A 35 -9.25 0.82 -9.11
CA GLY A 35 -8.96 1.59 -10.32
C GLY A 35 -7.92 2.70 -10.17
N MET A 36 -7.40 2.95 -8.97
CA MET A 36 -6.41 4.02 -8.75
C MET A 36 -5.08 3.75 -9.43
N ILE A 37 -4.64 2.49 -9.48
CA ILE A 37 -3.39 2.06 -10.11
C ILE A 37 -3.72 1.05 -11.19
N LYS A 38 -3.67 1.47 -12.45
CA LYS A 38 -3.90 0.57 -13.59
C LYS A 38 -2.62 -0.18 -13.97
N ASN A 39 -2.79 -1.25 -14.74
CA ASN A 39 -1.71 -2.04 -15.35
C ASN A 39 -0.58 -2.44 -14.38
N TYR A 40 -0.91 -2.80 -13.13
CA TYR A 40 0.09 -3.04 -12.06
C TYR A 40 1.22 -4.01 -12.46
N LYS A 41 0.94 -4.98 -13.35
CA LYS A 41 1.93 -5.94 -13.89
C LYS A 41 3.07 -5.28 -14.68
N ASN A 42 2.89 -4.03 -15.12
CA ASN A 42 3.89 -3.24 -15.82
C ASN A 42 4.75 -2.38 -14.86
N ILE A 43 4.51 -2.45 -13.55
CA ILE A 43 5.37 -1.81 -12.55
C ILE A 43 6.70 -2.55 -12.51
N LYS A 44 7.80 -1.81 -12.62
CA LYS A 44 9.16 -2.33 -12.67
C LYS A 44 9.82 -2.19 -11.31
N LEU A 45 10.35 -3.29 -10.79
CA LEU A 45 11.11 -3.30 -9.56
C LEU A 45 12.55 -2.79 -9.80
N ASP A 46 13.10 -2.09 -8.81
CA ASP A 46 14.49 -1.59 -8.81
C ASP A 46 15.13 -1.96 -7.45
N PRO A 47 16.35 -2.51 -7.39
CA PRO A 47 17.00 -2.83 -6.11
C PRO A 47 17.18 -1.62 -5.17
N ASN A 48 17.20 -0.40 -5.70
CA ASN A 48 17.31 0.84 -4.93
C ASN A 48 15.97 1.32 -4.37
N VAL A 49 14.84 0.74 -4.77
CA VAL A 49 13.50 1.17 -4.37
C VAL A 49 12.60 -0.02 -4.06
N GLN A 50 12.10 -0.10 -2.83
CA GLN A 50 11.14 -1.12 -2.40
C GLN A 50 9.73 -0.55 -2.43
N ILE A 51 8.81 -1.21 -3.13
CA ILE A 51 7.44 -0.72 -3.31
C ILE A 51 6.51 -1.39 -2.30
N VAL A 52 5.82 -0.58 -1.52
CA VAL A 52 4.73 -1.00 -0.65
C VAL A 52 3.41 -0.56 -1.29
N MET A 53 2.59 -1.53 -1.68
CA MET A 53 1.20 -1.26 -2.06
C MET A 53 0.36 -1.18 -0.79
N ASP A 54 0.00 0.04 -0.39
CA ASP A 54 -0.65 0.32 0.89
C ASP A 54 -2.17 0.43 0.71
N MET A 55 -2.92 -0.43 1.39
CA MET A 55 -4.38 -0.36 1.40
C MET A 55 -4.83 0.86 2.21
N ASP A 56 -5.31 1.88 1.51
CA ASP A 56 -5.65 3.20 2.08
C ASP A 56 -7.16 3.33 2.37
N GLY A 57 -7.81 2.21 2.70
CA GLY A 57 -9.26 2.12 2.96
C GLY A 57 -9.61 2.40 4.42
N TRP A 58 -10.75 3.05 4.67
CA TRP A 58 -11.28 3.30 6.01
C TRP A 58 -12.70 2.76 6.18
N GLY A 59 -13.10 2.58 7.43
CA GLY A 59 -14.45 2.13 7.81
C GLY A 59 -14.45 0.79 8.55
N PRO A 60 -15.54 0.01 8.49
CA PRO A 60 -15.65 -1.18 9.30
C PRO A 60 -14.64 -2.26 8.89
N PRO A 61 -14.16 -3.11 9.82
CA PRO A 61 -13.16 -4.14 9.53
C PRO A 61 -13.48 -5.04 8.33
N VAL A 62 -14.76 -5.38 8.12
CA VAL A 62 -15.19 -6.21 6.97
C VAL A 62 -14.83 -5.52 5.65
N LEU A 63 -15.22 -4.26 5.48
CA LEU A 63 -14.91 -3.49 4.27
C LEU A 63 -13.40 -3.38 4.03
N LYS A 64 -12.63 -3.18 5.10
CA LYS A 64 -11.17 -3.07 4.98
C LYS A 64 -10.52 -4.40 4.59
N LYS A 65 -11.02 -5.54 5.09
CA LYS A 65 -10.57 -6.87 4.69
C LYS A 65 -10.93 -7.17 3.23
N ASP A 66 -12.17 -6.87 2.82
CA ASP A 66 -12.64 -7.11 1.46
C ASP A 66 -11.84 -6.29 0.43
N SER A 67 -11.62 -5.02 0.72
CA SER A 67 -10.80 -4.15 -0.13
C SER A 67 -9.32 -4.55 -0.16
N TYR A 68 -8.77 -5.04 0.96
CA TYR A 68 -7.42 -5.62 0.96
C TYR A 68 -7.31 -6.83 0.03
N HIS A 69 -8.26 -7.77 0.14
CA HIS A 69 -8.32 -8.93 -0.74
C HIS A 69 -8.45 -8.52 -2.22
N ASP A 70 -9.38 -7.62 -2.53
CA ASP A 70 -9.66 -7.28 -3.92
C ASP A 70 -8.58 -6.40 -4.57
N TYR A 71 -7.98 -5.47 -3.81
CA TYR A 71 -7.12 -4.43 -4.40
C TYR A 71 -5.64 -4.65 -4.15
N ILE A 72 -5.27 -5.40 -3.12
CA ILE A 72 -3.86 -5.70 -2.78
C ILE A 72 -3.53 -7.15 -3.12
N GLN A 73 -4.28 -8.11 -2.58
CA GLN A 73 -3.97 -9.53 -2.76
C GLN A 73 -4.10 -9.98 -4.22
N LYS A 74 -5.15 -9.54 -4.93
CA LYS A 74 -5.35 -9.89 -6.35
C LYS A 74 -4.45 -9.11 -7.33
N GLU A 75 -3.79 -8.06 -6.86
CA GLU A 75 -2.92 -7.21 -7.69
C GLU A 75 -1.54 -6.99 -7.06
N PRO A 76 -0.78 -8.07 -6.82
CA PRO A 76 0.48 -8.01 -6.08
C PRO A 76 1.57 -7.27 -6.87
N VAL A 77 2.45 -6.58 -6.16
CA VAL A 77 3.62 -5.89 -6.74
C VAL A 77 4.93 -6.33 -6.06
N GLN A 78 5.15 -5.97 -4.79
CA GLN A 78 6.35 -6.39 -4.06
C GLN A 78 6.06 -6.59 -2.58
N TYR A 79 5.76 -5.51 -1.84
CA TYR A 79 5.36 -5.56 -0.44
C TYR A 79 3.97 -4.95 -0.28
N THR A 80 3.32 -5.28 0.84
CA THR A 80 1.98 -4.80 1.15
C THR A 80 1.96 -3.97 2.41
N GLY A 81 1.09 -2.96 2.42
CA GLY A 81 0.86 -2.05 3.53
C GLY A 81 -0.61 -2.01 3.92
N PHE A 82 -0.88 -1.55 5.14
CA PHE A 82 -2.23 -1.35 5.63
C PHE A 82 -2.33 -0.07 6.47
N LYS A 83 -3.32 0.77 6.18
CA LYS A 83 -3.57 1.99 6.95
C LYS A 83 -4.69 1.83 7.96
N LEU A 84 -4.45 2.30 9.18
CA LEU A 84 -5.41 2.42 10.26
C LEU A 84 -5.68 3.90 10.52
N PHE A 85 -6.96 4.27 10.66
CA PHE A 85 -7.35 5.66 10.86
C PHE A 85 -7.92 5.87 12.26
N TYR A 86 -7.40 6.83 13.01
CA TYR A 86 -7.89 7.13 14.36
C TYR A 86 -9.27 7.77 14.36
N ASP A 87 -9.61 8.54 13.33
CA ASP A 87 -10.92 9.19 13.20
C ASP A 87 -11.81 8.50 12.16
N ASN A 88 -11.28 8.21 10.97
CA ASN A 88 -12.11 7.73 9.86
C ASN A 88 -12.68 6.32 10.09
N ASP A 89 -11.95 5.45 10.81
CA ASP A 89 -12.43 4.09 11.11
C ASP A 89 -13.58 4.08 12.16
N PHE A 90 -14.06 5.24 12.62
CA PHE A 90 -15.22 5.36 13.52
C PHE A 90 -16.43 6.04 12.88
N ARG A 91 -16.34 6.48 11.62
CA ARG A 91 -17.38 7.33 10.99
C ARG A 91 -18.66 6.59 10.57
N LYS A 92 -18.65 5.26 10.48
CA LYS A 92 -19.82 4.46 10.08
C LYS A 92 -20.26 3.51 11.19
N PRO A 93 -21.56 3.17 11.29
CA PRO A 93 -22.03 2.15 12.23
C PRO A 93 -21.26 0.83 12.09
N GLY A 94 -20.92 0.21 13.22
CA GLY A 94 -20.13 -1.03 13.26
C GLY A 94 -18.64 -0.85 12.90
N SER A 95 -18.17 0.39 12.78
CA SER A 95 -16.76 0.67 12.50
C SER A 95 -15.95 0.79 13.79
N ARG A 96 -14.72 0.29 13.72
CA ARG A 96 -13.69 0.39 14.73
C ARG A 96 -12.34 0.21 14.03
N ILE A 97 -11.28 0.66 14.69
CA ILE A 97 -9.93 0.28 14.29
C ILE A 97 -9.76 -1.26 14.36
N MET A 98 -9.09 -1.83 13.36
CA MET A 98 -8.72 -3.24 13.38
C MET A 98 -7.62 -3.48 14.42
N THR A 99 -7.69 -4.60 15.14
CA THR A 99 -6.66 -4.97 16.12
C THR A 99 -5.38 -5.44 15.40
N PRO A 100 -4.21 -5.39 16.06
CA PRO A 100 -2.98 -5.92 15.49
C PRO A 100 -3.10 -7.36 15.01
N ALA A 101 -3.80 -8.22 15.77
CA ALA A 101 -4.03 -9.61 15.40
C ALA A 101 -4.84 -9.75 14.11
N GLU A 102 -5.86 -8.91 13.90
CA GLU A 102 -6.65 -8.92 12.68
C GLU A 102 -5.88 -8.40 11.47
N VAL A 103 -5.04 -7.37 11.65
CA VAL A 103 -4.21 -6.83 10.58
C VAL A 103 -3.13 -7.85 10.17
N LEU A 104 -2.49 -8.50 11.15
CA LEU A 104 -1.46 -9.52 10.90
C LEU A 104 -2.02 -10.85 10.37
N ALA A 105 -3.35 -11.03 10.40
CA ALA A 105 -4.04 -12.17 9.81
C ALA A 105 -4.44 -11.96 8.34
N LEU A 106 -4.22 -10.76 7.78
CA LEU A 106 -4.41 -10.51 6.34
C LEU A 106 -3.41 -11.29 5.50
N ASP A 107 -3.81 -11.67 4.29
CA ASP A 107 -2.96 -12.35 3.30
C ASP A 107 -2.94 -11.56 1.98
N PRO A 108 -1.76 -11.15 1.46
CA PRO A 108 -0.43 -11.30 2.06
C PRO A 108 -0.33 -10.56 3.40
N LYS A 109 0.57 -11.00 4.29
CA LYS A 109 0.79 -10.31 5.57
C LYS A 109 1.36 -8.89 5.33
N PRO A 110 0.72 -7.82 5.84
CA PRO A 110 1.24 -6.46 5.71
C PRO A 110 2.61 -6.32 6.39
N MET A 111 3.56 -5.70 5.68
CA MET A 111 4.92 -5.42 6.17
C MET A 111 5.09 -3.98 6.65
N TYR A 112 4.15 -3.12 6.27
CA TYR A 112 4.12 -1.69 6.62
C TYR A 112 2.75 -1.35 7.18
N ILE A 113 2.70 -0.77 8.38
CA ILE A 113 1.45 -0.29 8.99
C ILE A 113 1.54 1.21 9.17
N GLN A 114 0.63 1.95 8.57
CA GLN A 114 0.49 3.38 8.80
C GLN A 114 -0.67 3.65 9.74
N TYR A 115 -0.44 4.54 10.70
CA TYR A 115 -1.48 5.11 11.55
C TYR A 115 -1.65 6.57 11.14
N GLN A 116 -2.89 7.00 10.94
CA GLN A 116 -3.25 8.36 10.58
C GLN A 116 -4.41 8.88 11.41
#